data_AF-A0A6A8G809-F1
#
_entry.id   AF-A0A6A8G809-F1
#
_cell.length_a   1.000
_cell.length_b   1.000
_cell.length_c   1.000
_cell.angle_alpha   90.00
_cell.angle_beta   90.00
_cell.angle_gamma   90.00
#
_symmetry.space_group_name_H-M   'P 1'
#
loop_
_entity.id
_entity.type
_entity.pdbx_description
1 polymer ?
#
loop_
_entity_poly.entity_id
_entity_poly.type
_entity_poly.pdbx_seq_one_letter_code
_entity_poly.pdbx_strand_id
1 'polypeptide(L)'
;MSDAMLLAYRHDAHKFTGESHNNARETFSGVRVNQPVPQGADSDAAALSRPQSVQKPTVSTHVDNTRLSLLTGETAYSPETFPQAAVKREVAELLTIKDAETAHEQWLTSDVATLFSESVYHPYTSLKYHTLLVAALLDNYRAGHTFSDLRLVVDLAGDVFPFRTVFHGERFALRLDANDGGRPSSRLGNRPWQSWASSWNRLTAHPLETDRDKYDMTLDANLRRIWSWSTALQYIEEFASWRPDR
;
A
#
# COMPACT_ATOMS: atom_id res chain seq x y z
N MET A 1 -17.55 4.59 14.32
CA MET A 1 -16.87 3.63 13.41
C MET A 1 -15.59 4.23 12.85
N SER A 2 -15.60 5.50 12.44
CA SER A 2 -14.43 6.25 11.93
C SER A 2 -13.19 6.21 12.83
N ASP A 3 -13.33 6.35 14.15
CA ASP A 3 -12.18 6.47 15.05
C ASP A 3 -11.24 5.27 15.03
N ALA A 4 -11.77 4.04 14.90
CA ALA A 4 -10.95 2.84 14.79
C ALA A 4 -10.22 2.77 13.45
N MET A 5 -10.87 3.23 12.36
CA MET A 5 -10.25 3.29 11.04
C MET A 5 -9.15 4.35 10.95
N LEU A 6 -9.29 5.48 11.65
CA LEU A 6 -8.22 6.47 11.76
C LEU A 6 -6.94 5.92 12.41
N LEU A 7 -7.03 4.88 13.25
CA LEU A 7 -5.83 4.22 13.78
C LEU A 7 -5.01 3.60 12.66
N ALA A 8 -5.65 2.94 11.69
CA ALA A 8 -4.95 2.36 10.53
C ALA A 8 -4.16 3.42 9.76
N TYR A 9 -4.71 4.62 9.56
CA TYR A 9 -4.04 5.69 8.83
C TYR A 9 -2.95 6.43 9.62
N ARG A 10 -2.77 6.12 10.91
CA ARG A 10 -1.85 6.83 11.82
C ARG A 10 -0.87 5.93 12.57
N HIS A 11 -1.04 4.60 12.49
CA HIS A 11 -0.28 3.63 13.29
C HIS A 11 1.22 3.59 12.98
N ASP A 12 1.62 4.06 11.81
CA ASP A 12 2.98 3.95 11.31
C ASP A 12 3.59 5.32 10.99
N ALA A 13 3.09 6.37 11.62
CA ALA A 13 3.56 7.74 11.42
C ALA A 13 5.07 7.90 11.66
N HIS A 14 5.66 7.12 12.57
CA HIS A 14 7.10 7.11 12.82
C HIS A 14 7.94 6.81 11.57
N LYS A 15 7.39 6.05 10.61
CA LYS A 15 8.07 5.70 9.35
C LYS A 15 8.33 6.91 8.46
N PHE A 16 7.54 7.99 8.56
CA PHE A 16 7.83 9.26 7.88
C PHE A 16 9.07 9.97 8.43
N THR A 17 9.39 9.73 9.70
CA THR A 17 10.48 10.42 10.41
C THR A 17 11.76 9.61 10.55
N GLY A 18 11.72 8.31 10.23
CA GLY A 18 12.83 7.38 10.47
C GLY A 18 13.06 7.05 11.95
N GLU A 19 12.17 7.49 12.84
CA GLU A 19 12.19 7.13 14.25
C GLU A 19 11.94 5.62 14.40
N SER A 20 12.63 4.96 15.34
CA SER A 20 12.30 3.57 15.67
C SER A 20 10.97 3.50 16.42
N HIS A 21 10.25 2.39 16.30
CA HIS A 21 8.95 2.22 16.96
C HIS A 21 9.00 2.51 18.48
N ASN A 22 10.07 2.10 19.16
CA ASN A 22 10.23 2.29 20.61
C ASN A 22 10.48 3.75 21.02
N ASN A 23 10.95 4.58 20.09
CA ASN A 23 11.25 6.01 20.33
C ASN A 23 10.28 6.93 19.58
N ALA A 24 9.25 6.34 18.94
CA ALA A 24 8.29 7.05 18.13
C ALA A 24 7.48 8.01 19.00
N ARG A 25 7.24 9.22 18.48
CA ARG A 25 6.35 10.17 19.14
C ARG A 25 4.94 9.60 19.25
N GLU A 26 4.32 9.77 20.42
CA GLU A 26 2.93 9.39 20.65
C GLU A 26 1.94 10.36 19.98
N THR A 27 2.40 11.58 19.66
CA THR A 27 1.59 12.61 19.02
C THR A 27 2.31 13.28 17.86
N PHE A 28 1.57 13.57 16.80
CA PHE A 28 2.01 14.36 15.65
C PHE A 28 1.01 15.49 15.41
N SER A 29 1.47 16.74 15.42
CA SER A 29 0.61 17.93 15.25
C SER A 29 -0.63 17.93 16.16
N GLY A 30 -0.48 17.48 17.42
CA GLY A 30 -1.57 17.41 18.40
C GLY A 30 -2.50 16.20 18.27
N VAL A 31 -2.28 15.32 17.28
CA VAL A 31 -3.07 14.10 17.06
C VAL A 31 -2.30 12.88 17.56
N ARG A 32 -2.97 11.94 18.22
CA ARG A 32 -2.34 10.67 18.62
C ARG A 32 -2.01 9.82 17.39
N VAL A 33 -0.79 9.33 17.34
CA VAL A 33 -0.26 8.49 16.27
C VAL A 33 0.45 7.28 16.86
N ASN A 34 0.92 6.37 16.00
CA ASN A 34 1.66 5.18 16.39
C ASN A 34 0.93 4.27 17.39
N GLN A 35 -0.41 4.32 17.37
CA GLN A 35 -1.25 3.48 18.20
C GLN A 35 -1.39 2.10 17.54
N PRO A 36 -1.42 1.01 18.32
CA PRO A 36 -1.58 -0.33 17.79
C PRO A 36 -2.90 -0.48 17.03
N VAL A 37 -2.86 -1.16 15.89
CA VAL A 37 -4.05 -1.47 15.10
C VAL A 37 -4.71 -2.75 15.63
N PRO A 38 -6.03 -2.74 15.90
CA PRO A 38 -6.74 -3.93 16.38
C PRO A 38 -6.72 -5.12 15.42
N GLN A 39 -7.11 -6.29 15.94
CA GLN A 39 -7.40 -7.51 15.17
C GLN A 39 -6.24 -8.07 14.34
N GLY A 40 -4.99 -7.66 14.65
CA GLY A 40 -3.80 -8.14 13.96
C GLY A 40 -3.61 -7.59 12.53
N ALA A 41 -4.43 -6.62 12.10
CA ALA A 41 -4.44 -6.14 10.72
C ALA A 41 -3.07 -5.60 10.25
N ASP A 42 -2.33 -4.92 11.13
CA ASP A 42 -0.96 -4.45 10.85
C ASP A 42 0.02 -5.61 10.64
N SER A 43 0.02 -6.60 11.54
CA SER A 43 0.88 -7.79 11.40
C SER A 43 0.58 -8.58 10.14
N ASP A 44 -0.69 -8.70 9.78
CA ASP A 44 -1.12 -9.41 8.57
C ASP A 44 -0.72 -8.65 7.31
N ALA A 45 -0.91 -7.33 7.27
CA ALA A 45 -0.44 -6.48 6.16
C ALA A 45 1.08 -6.53 6.01
N ALA A 46 1.83 -6.49 7.11
CA ALA A 46 3.28 -6.64 7.08
C ALA A 46 3.69 -7.99 6.47
N ALA A 47 2.98 -9.07 6.78
CA ALA A 47 3.23 -10.40 6.22
C ALA A 47 2.88 -10.52 4.71
N LEU A 48 2.01 -9.64 4.19
CA LEU A 48 1.78 -9.51 2.74
C LEU A 48 2.97 -8.84 2.03
N SER A 49 3.71 -7.97 2.70
CA SER A 49 4.74 -7.14 2.07
C SER A 49 6.16 -7.64 2.31
N ARG A 50 6.44 -8.27 3.46
CA ARG A 50 7.80 -8.70 3.85
C ARG A 50 7.84 -10.06 4.56
N PRO A 51 8.98 -10.77 4.52
CA PRO A 51 9.15 -12.04 5.23
C PRO A 51 9.02 -11.89 6.74
N GLN A 52 8.39 -12.86 7.41
CA GLN A 52 8.17 -12.82 8.87
C GLN A 52 9.44 -13.11 9.70
N SER A 53 10.42 -13.88 9.17
CA SER A 53 11.36 -14.60 10.04
C SER A 53 12.81 -14.10 10.09
N VAL A 54 13.27 -13.20 9.22
CA VAL A 54 14.60 -12.55 9.38
C VAL A 54 14.60 -11.20 8.66
N GLN A 55 14.83 -10.11 9.40
CA GLN A 55 15.08 -8.78 8.83
C GLN A 55 16.51 -8.72 8.25
N LYS A 56 16.75 -9.47 7.17
CA LYS A 56 17.97 -9.33 6.38
C LYS A 56 17.73 -8.19 5.39
N PRO A 57 18.54 -7.11 5.43
CA PRO A 57 18.42 -6.04 4.45
C PRO A 57 18.46 -6.61 3.03
N THR A 58 17.49 -6.30 2.19
CA THR A 58 17.52 -6.68 0.77
C THR A 58 18.55 -5.86 0.00
N VAL A 59 18.87 -4.66 0.49
CA VAL A 59 19.93 -3.79 -0.01
C VAL A 59 20.78 -3.35 1.19
N SER A 60 22.01 -3.86 1.30
CA SER A 60 22.84 -3.65 2.49
C SER A 60 23.33 -2.23 2.70
N THR A 61 23.39 -1.43 1.63
CA THR A 61 23.84 -0.02 1.66
C THR A 61 22.69 0.96 1.89
N HIS A 62 21.44 0.49 1.86
CA HIS A 62 20.26 1.34 2.08
C HIS A 62 19.96 1.43 3.57
N VAL A 63 20.10 2.63 4.13
CA VAL A 63 19.93 2.89 5.56
C VAL A 63 18.85 3.93 5.86
N ASP A 64 18.29 4.55 4.82
CA ASP A 64 17.28 5.59 4.93
C ASP A 64 15.86 4.99 4.98
N ASN A 65 14.87 5.78 5.43
CA ASN A 65 13.46 5.41 5.41
C ASN A 65 12.79 5.67 4.06
N THR A 66 13.45 6.40 3.16
CA THR A 66 12.98 6.59 1.79
C THR A 66 12.90 5.28 1.02
N ARG A 67 12.00 5.22 0.05
CA ARG A 67 11.77 4.04 -0.78
C ARG A 67 12.75 4.03 -1.96
N LEU A 68 13.12 2.84 -2.43
CA LEU A 68 13.72 2.65 -3.76
C LEU A 68 12.63 2.29 -4.78
N SER A 69 12.68 2.92 -5.95
CA SER A 69 11.86 2.54 -7.09
C SER A 69 12.28 1.17 -7.61
N LEU A 70 11.33 0.26 -7.79
CA LEU A 70 11.61 -0.99 -8.49
C LEU A 70 11.77 -0.76 -10.00
N LEU A 71 11.19 0.32 -10.52
CA LEU A 71 11.24 0.67 -11.94
C LEU A 71 12.60 1.27 -12.33
N THR A 72 13.13 2.21 -11.56
CA THR A 72 14.39 2.91 -11.89
C THR A 72 15.57 2.45 -11.06
N GLY A 73 15.34 1.86 -9.88
CA GLY A 73 16.37 1.54 -8.90
C GLY A 73 16.82 2.74 -8.05
N GLU A 74 16.30 3.94 -8.31
CA GLU A 74 16.66 5.17 -7.62
C GLU A 74 15.81 5.41 -6.37
N THR A 75 16.29 6.28 -5.48
CA THR A 75 15.51 6.73 -4.32
C THR A 75 14.31 7.55 -4.80
N ALA A 76 13.13 7.22 -4.28
CA ALA A 76 11.87 7.88 -4.63
C ALA A 76 11.84 9.36 -4.19
N TYR A 77 12.58 9.71 -3.14
CA TYR A 77 12.74 11.08 -2.69
C TYR A 77 13.84 11.82 -3.48
N SER A 78 13.44 12.92 -4.11
CA SER A 78 14.35 13.92 -4.69
C SER A 78 14.09 15.28 -4.02
N PRO A 79 15.09 15.93 -3.41
CA PRO A 79 14.94 17.26 -2.81
C PRO A 79 14.49 18.36 -3.80
N GLU A 80 14.79 18.19 -5.09
CA GLU A 80 14.39 19.13 -6.15
C GLU A 80 12.89 19.07 -6.43
N THR A 81 12.33 17.86 -6.40
CA THR A 81 10.90 17.62 -6.63
C THR A 81 10.08 17.77 -5.34
N PHE A 82 10.64 17.36 -4.20
CA PHE A 82 9.99 17.34 -2.90
C PHE A 82 10.82 18.11 -1.86
N PRO A 83 10.65 19.44 -1.76
CA PRO A 83 11.32 20.21 -0.72
C PRO A 83 10.94 19.71 0.68
N GLN A 84 11.92 19.55 1.57
CA GLN A 84 11.70 18.96 2.90
C GLN A 84 10.57 19.63 3.71
N ALA A 85 10.41 20.95 3.57
CA ALA A 85 9.33 21.69 4.23
C ALA A 85 7.95 21.32 3.67
N ALA A 86 7.83 21.09 2.36
CA ALA A 86 6.59 20.63 1.73
C ALA A 86 6.25 19.21 2.19
N VAL A 87 7.22 18.28 2.20
CA VAL A 87 7.05 16.92 2.73
C VAL A 87 6.52 16.94 4.17
N LYS A 88 7.13 17.73 5.05
CA LYS A 88 6.68 17.84 6.46
C LYS A 88 5.25 18.36 6.57
N ARG A 89 4.86 19.33 5.75
CA ARG A 89 3.50 19.88 5.71
C ARG A 89 2.49 18.85 5.22
N GLU A 90 2.78 18.18 4.11
CA GLU A 90 1.88 17.19 3.50
C GLU A 90 1.70 15.96 4.41
N VAL A 91 2.76 15.50 5.09
CA VAL A 91 2.64 14.46 6.13
C VAL A 91 1.75 14.94 7.28
N ALA A 92 1.88 16.19 7.71
CA ALA A 92 1.04 16.74 8.76
C ALA A 92 -0.43 16.81 8.34
N GLU A 93 -0.71 17.28 7.12
CA GLU A 93 -2.05 17.33 6.55
C GLU A 93 -2.65 15.92 6.49
N LEU A 94 -1.92 14.94 5.96
CA LEU A 94 -2.36 13.55 5.84
C LEU A 94 -2.69 12.91 7.20
N LEU A 95 -1.85 13.10 8.21
CA LEU A 95 -2.03 12.47 9.54
C LEU A 95 -3.11 13.17 10.39
N THR A 96 -3.42 14.44 10.11
CA THR A 96 -4.37 15.23 10.91
C THR A 96 -5.82 15.15 10.42
N ILE A 97 -6.08 14.48 9.29
CA ILE A 97 -7.44 14.25 8.77
C ILE A 97 -8.30 13.56 9.83
N LYS A 98 -9.47 14.14 10.12
CA LYS A 98 -10.35 13.70 11.23
C LYS A 98 -11.46 12.76 10.79
N ASP A 99 -11.81 12.75 9.51
CA ASP A 99 -12.79 11.84 8.96
C ASP A 99 -12.08 10.64 8.33
N ALA A 100 -12.55 9.43 8.60
CA ALA A 100 -11.83 8.23 8.19
C ALA A 100 -11.95 7.96 6.69
N GLU A 101 -13.11 8.24 6.09
CA GLU A 101 -13.32 8.04 4.65
C GLU A 101 -12.49 9.07 3.87
N THR A 102 -12.48 10.32 4.31
CA THR A 102 -11.59 11.35 3.79
C THR A 102 -10.13 10.95 3.94
N ALA A 103 -9.73 10.36 5.08
CA ALA A 103 -8.37 9.87 5.25
C ALA A 103 -8.04 8.77 4.24
N HIS A 104 -8.96 7.83 4.01
CA HIS A 104 -8.79 6.78 3.01
C HIS A 104 -8.54 7.34 1.61
N GLU A 105 -9.39 8.26 1.16
CA GLU A 105 -9.26 8.93 -0.14
C GLU A 105 -7.92 9.66 -0.27
N GLN A 106 -7.54 10.43 0.75
CA GLN A 106 -6.28 11.17 0.74
C GLN A 106 -5.05 10.26 0.75
N TRP A 107 -5.12 9.11 1.43
CA TRP A 107 -4.05 8.10 1.37
C TRP A 107 -3.97 7.44 0.00
N LEU A 108 -5.09 7.18 -0.68
CA LEU A 108 -5.10 6.62 -2.04
C LEU A 108 -4.39 7.52 -3.06
N THR A 109 -4.52 8.84 -2.91
CA THR A 109 -3.93 9.83 -3.83
C THR A 109 -2.66 10.49 -3.30
N SER A 110 -2.12 10.02 -2.17
CA SER A 110 -0.96 10.67 -1.54
C SER A 110 0.33 10.39 -2.32
N ASP A 111 0.96 11.44 -2.85
CA ASP A 111 2.30 11.37 -3.42
C ASP A 111 3.36 11.26 -2.31
N VAL A 112 3.22 12.06 -1.25
CA VAL A 112 4.19 12.10 -0.13
C VAL A 112 4.36 10.74 0.54
N ALA A 113 3.30 9.93 0.63
CA ALA A 113 3.37 8.60 1.22
C ALA A 113 4.12 7.57 0.34
N THR A 114 4.22 7.81 -0.97
CA THR A 114 4.97 6.93 -1.90
C THR A 114 6.49 7.07 -1.73
N LEU A 115 6.95 8.16 -1.10
CA LEU A 115 8.37 8.46 -0.90
C LEU A 115 9.03 7.55 0.13
N PHE A 116 8.24 6.92 1.00
CA PHE A 116 8.70 6.19 2.17
C PHE A 116 8.49 4.70 2.03
N SER A 117 9.47 3.93 2.47
CA SER A 117 9.36 2.48 2.57
C SER A 117 8.55 2.10 3.81
N GLU A 118 7.87 0.94 3.75
CA GLU A 118 7.27 0.35 4.95
C GLU A 118 8.36 -0.06 5.96
N SER A 119 9.53 -0.44 5.45
CA SER A 119 10.60 -1.00 6.26
C SER A 119 11.95 -0.69 5.63
N VAL A 120 12.87 -0.11 6.41
CA VAL A 120 14.25 0.19 6.00
C VAL A 120 15.00 -1.06 5.50
N TYR A 121 14.66 -2.24 6.03
CA TYR A 121 15.23 -3.54 5.59
C TYR A 121 14.73 -3.99 4.21
N HIS A 122 13.62 -3.44 3.74
CA HIS A 122 12.96 -3.80 2.49
C HIS A 122 12.60 -2.53 1.72
N PRO A 123 13.60 -1.77 1.21
CA PRO A 123 13.40 -0.43 0.66
C PRO A 123 12.48 -0.37 -0.57
N TYR A 124 12.13 -1.50 -1.19
CA TYR A 124 11.15 -1.55 -2.29
C TYR A 124 9.69 -1.68 -1.82
N THR A 125 9.44 -1.83 -0.51
CA THR A 125 8.09 -1.79 0.06
C THR A 125 7.57 -0.36 0.10
N SER A 126 6.25 -0.17 0.18
CA SER A 126 5.64 1.17 0.18
C SER A 126 4.83 1.41 1.45
N LEU A 127 5.08 2.54 2.12
CA LEU A 127 4.33 2.96 3.30
C LEU A 127 2.87 3.26 2.96
N LYS A 128 2.62 3.92 1.82
CA LYS A 128 1.26 4.17 1.29
C LYS A 128 0.47 2.86 1.21
N TYR A 129 1.00 1.89 0.49
CA TYR A 129 0.28 0.65 0.24
C TYR A 129 0.22 -0.27 1.45
N HIS A 130 1.24 -0.29 2.32
CA HIS A 130 1.11 -0.95 3.63
C HIS A 130 -0.08 -0.38 4.40
N THR A 131 -0.15 0.95 4.54
CA THR A 131 -1.23 1.61 5.29
C THR A 131 -2.61 1.32 4.71
N LEU A 132 -2.75 1.34 3.38
CA LEU A 132 -4.01 0.99 2.70
C LEU A 132 -4.39 -0.49 2.90
N LEU A 133 -3.42 -1.41 2.86
CA LEU A 133 -3.65 -2.83 3.17
C LEU A 133 -4.10 -3.02 4.61
N VAL A 134 -3.50 -2.31 5.58
CA VAL A 134 -3.91 -2.34 6.99
C VAL A 134 -5.36 -1.89 7.14
N ALA A 135 -5.75 -0.79 6.51
CA ALA A 135 -7.13 -0.31 6.55
C ALA A 135 -8.11 -1.32 5.95
N ALA A 136 -7.79 -1.90 4.79
CA ALA A 136 -8.66 -2.87 4.13
C ALA A 136 -8.81 -4.17 4.92
N LEU A 137 -7.74 -4.65 5.57
CA LEU A 137 -7.81 -5.80 6.47
C LEU A 137 -8.61 -5.49 7.73
N LEU A 138 -8.32 -4.36 8.39
CA LEU A 138 -9.03 -3.95 9.61
C LEU A 138 -10.53 -3.84 9.37
N ASP A 139 -10.95 -3.18 8.30
CA ASP A 139 -12.38 -3.05 8.02
C ASP A 139 -13.02 -4.43 7.77
N ASN A 140 -12.27 -5.43 7.26
CA ASN A 140 -12.80 -6.73 6.84
C ASN A 140 -13.01 -7.58 8.09
N TYR A 141 -12.01 -7.54 8.95
CA TYR A 141 -12.02 -8.22 10.24
C TYR A 141 -13.09 -7.63 11.17
N ARG A 142 -13.33 -6.32 11.11
CA ARG A 142 -14.44 -5.67 11.82
C ARG A 142 -15.82 -6.06 11.29
N ALA A 143 -15.92 -6.36 9.99
CA ALA A 143 -17.13 -6.92 9.38
C ALA A 143 -17.32 -8.43 9.67
N GLY A 144 -16.40 -9.06 10.42
CA GLY A 144 -16.48 -10.47 10.80
C GLY A 144 -15.86 -11.43 9.79
N HIS A 145 -15.18 -10.93 8.76
CA HIS A 145 -14.45 -11.76 7.82
C HIS A 145 -13.07 -12.13 8.37
N THR A 146 -12.60 -13.31 8.00
CA THR A 146 -11.23 -13.76 8.23
C THR A 146 -10.39 -13.54 6.98
N PHE A 147 -9.06 -13.61 7.10
CA PHE A 147 -8.18 -13.48 5.93
C PHE A 147 -8.54 -14.47 4.80
N SER A 148 -8.94 -15.69 5.13
CA SER A 148 -9.27 -16.72 4.15
C SER A 148 -10.54 -16.44 3.34
N ASP A 149 -11.38 -15.52 3.80
CA ASP A 149 -12.56 -15.08 3.07
C ASP A 149 -12.21 -14.06 1.97
N LEU A 150 -11.06 -13.40 2.09
CA LEU A 150 -10.74 -12.23 1.29
C LEU A 150 -10.28 -12.56 -0.12
N ARG A 151 -10.55 -11.61 -1.00
CA ARG A 151 -10.21 -11.62 -2.40
C ARG A 151 -9.54 -10.31 -2.80
N LEU A 152 -8.64 -10.40 -3.77
CA LEU A 152 -8.26 -9.26 -4.60
C LEU A 152 -9.34 -9.12 -5.66
N VAL A 153 -10.04 -7.98 -5.65
CA VAL A 153 -11.10 -7.68 -6.61
C VAL A 153 -10.66 -6.53 -7.50
N VAL A 154 -10.96 -6.65 -8.79
CA VAL A 154 -10.69 -5.65 -9.82
C VAL A 154 -11.97 -4.86 -10.07
N ASP A 155 -11.97 -3.59 -9.70
CA ASP A 155 -13.08 -2.67 -9.92
C ASP A 155 -12.79 -1.72 -11.10
N LEU A 156 -13.81 -0.98 -11.54
CA LEU A 156 -13.64 -0.02 -12.63
C LEU A 156 -12.85 1.20 -12.14
N ALA A 157 -12.23 1.92 -13.08
CA ALA A 157 -11.67 3.23 -12.79
C ALA A 157 -12.73 4.16 -12.20
N GLY A 158 -12.37 4.89 -11.15
CA GLY A 158 -13.31 5.78 -10.44
C GLY A 158 -14.09 5.11 -9.31
N ASP A 159 -14.20 3.78 -9.28
CA ASP A 159 -14.84 3.08 -8.16
C ASP A 159 -13.96 3.16 -6.90
N VAL A 160 -14.46 3.81 -5.85
CA VAL A 160 -13.82 3.86 -4.53
C VAL A 160 -14.78 3.29 -3.50
N PHE A 161 -14.36 2.21 -2.83
CA PHE A 161 -15.07 1.60 -1.73
C PHE A 161 -14.35 1.98 -0.44
N PRO A 162 -15.00 2.74 0.46
CA PRO A 162 -14.38 3.21 1.70
C PRO A 162 -13.67 2.09 2.45
N PHE A 163 -12.42 2.35 2.81
CA PHE A 163 -11.48 1.47 3.50
C PHE A 163 -11.03 0.22 2.72
N ARG A 164 -11.79 -0.24 1.73
CA ARG A 164 -11.54 -1.48 0.97
C ARG A 164 -10.62 -1.30 -0.22
N THR A 165 -10.75 -0.18 -0.94
CA THR A 165 -9.92 0.11 -2.10
C THR A 165 -8.47 0.31 -1.64
N VAL A 166 -7.54 -0.47 -2.20
CA VAL A 166 -6.10 -0.40 -1.88
C VAL A 166 -5.28 0.18 -3.02
N PHE A 167 -5.84 0.31 -4.21
CA PHE A 167 -5.25 0.99 -5.35
C PHE A 167 -6.33 1.65 -6.19
N HIS A 168 -6.09 2.89 -6.61
CA HIS A 168 -6.97 3.65 -7.50
C HIS A 168 -6.14 4.23 -8.63
N GLY A 169 -6.38 3.79 -9.85
CA GLY A 169 -5.73 4.29 -11.05
C GLY A 169 -6.73 4.65 -12.13
N GLU A 170 -6.25 5.25 -13.22
CA GLU A 170 -7.11 5.73 -14.32
C GLU A 170 -7.81 4.63 -15.12
N ARG A 171 -7.32 3.39 -15.03
CA ARG A 171 -7.82 2.26 -15.84
C ARG A 171 -8.62 1.24 -15.04
N PHE A 172 -8.24 1.04 -13.78
CA PHE A 172 -8.88 0.11 -12.86
C PHE A 172 -8.58 0.51 -11.43
N ALA A 173 -9.38 -0.01 -10.50
CA ALA A 173 -9.11 0.03 -9.08
C ALA A 173 -8.96 -1.40 -8.54
N LEU A 174 -8.30 -1.54 -7.39
CA LEU A 174 -8.18 -2.81 -6.69
C LEU A 174 -8.69 -2.64 -5.26
N ARG A 175 -9.48 -3.60 -4.79
CA ARG A 175 -9.89 -3.68 -3.38
C ARG A 175 -9.65 -5.05 -2.78
N LEU A 176 -9.58 -5.08 -1.45
CA LEU A 176 -9.63 -6.32 -0.67
C LEU A 176 -11.00 -6.48 -0.02
N ASP A 177 -11.70 -7.56 -0.36
CA ASP A 177 -13.06 -7.78 0.13
C ASP A 177 -13.43 -9.28 0.10
N ALA A 178 -14.36 -9.69 0.95
CA ALA A 178 -14.95 -11.02 0.91
C ALA A 178 -15.92 -11.20 -0.27
N ASN A 179 -16.61 -10.13 -0.68
CA ASN A 179 -17.60 -10.15 -1.77
C ASN A 179 -17.03 -9.52 -3.05
N ASP A 180 -16.93 -10.28 -4.13
CA ASP A 180 -16.47 -9.75 -5.42
C ASP A 180 -17.55 -8.98 -6.20
N GLY A 181 -18.82 -9.09 -5.83
CA GLY A 181 -19.91 -8.40 -6.54
C GLY A 181 -20.01 -8.79 -8.02
N GLY A 182 -19.52 -9.98 -8.40
CA GLY A 182 -19.43 -10.41 -9.80
C GLY A 182 -18.30 -9.77 -10.61
N ARG A 183 -17.42 -8.99 -9.97
CA ARG A 183 -16.22 -8.42 -10.59
C ARG A 183 -15.11 -9.48 -10.72
N PRO A 184 -14.14 -9.29 -11.64
CA PRO A 184 -12.97 -10.15 -11.70
C PRO A 184 -12.25 -10.21 -10.36
N SER A 185 -11.95 -11.41 -9.87
CA SER A 185 -11.35 -11.56 -8.54
C SER A 185 -10.49 -12.81 -8.41
N SER A 186 -9.70 -12.86 -7.34
CA SER A 186 -8.94 -14.04 -6.92
C SER A 186 -8.88 -14.10 -5.39
N ARG A 187 -8.89 -15.31 -4.81
CA ARG A 187 -8.72 -15.48 -3.35
C ARG A 187 -7.28 -15.17 -2.94
N LEU A 188 -7.10 -14.52 -1.78
CA LEU A 188 -5.77 -14.21 -1.24
C LEU A 188 -5.02 -15.44 -0.71
N GLY A 189 -5.77 -16.46 -0.28
CA GLY A 189 -5.25 -17.69 0.34
C GLY A 189 -5.70 -17.82 1.80
N ASN A 190 -5.22 -18.87 2.49
CA ASN A 190 -5.70 -19.19 3.84
C ASN A 190 -5.03 -18.38 4.96
N ARG A 191 -3.92 -17.70 4.66
CA ARG A 191 -3.15 -16.90 5.62
C ARG A 191 -2.39 -15.79 4.91
N PRO A 192 -2.10 -14.67 5.59
CA PRO A 192 -1.28 -13.60 5.04
C PRO A 192 0.13 -14.11 4.69
N TRP A 193 0.57 -13.81 3.47
CA TRP A 193 1.91 -14.11 2.97
C TRP A 193 2.21 -13.22 1.76
N GLN A 194 3.50 -13.09 1.40
CA GLN A 194 3.96 -12.46 0.16
C GLN A 194 3.53 -13.28 -1.07
N SER A 195 2.25 -13.17 -1.44
CA SER A 195 1.58 -13.99 -2.44
C SER A 195 1.00 -13.19 -3.61
N TRP A 196 1.45 -11.94 -3.82
CA TRP A 196 0.91 -11.06 -4.86
C TRP A 196 0.84 -11.76 -6.22
N ALA A 197 1.98 -12.25 -6.73
CA ALA A 197 2.04 -12.96 -8.01
C ALA A 197 1.04 -14.12 -8.11
N SER A 198 0.85 -14.88 -7.03
CA SER A 198 -0.12 -15.99 -7.03
C SER A 198 -1.55 -15.49 -7.15
N SER A 199 -1.91 -14.40 -6.46
CA SER A 199 -3.24 -13.80 -6.53
C SER A 199 -3.48 -13.17 -7.90
N TRP A 200 -2.53 -12.36 -8.38
CA TRP A 200 -2.58 -11.74 -9.70
C TRP A 200 -2.76 -12.78 -10.83
N ASN A 201 -1.97 -13.86 -10.82
CA ASN A 201 -2.07 -14.94 -11.82
C ASN A 201 -3.41 -15.68 -11.82
N ARG A 202 -4.16 -15.64 -10.72
CA ARG A 202 -5.43 -16.38 -10.54
C ARG A 202 -6.65 -15.50 -10.74
N LEU A 203 -6.49 -14.23 -11.13
CA LEU A 203 -7.61 -13.37 -11.47
C LEU A 203 -8.46 -14.02 -12.55
N THR A 204 -9.79 -14.02 -12.36
CA THR A 204 -10.72 -14.58 -13.35
C THR A 204 -10.73 -13.83 -14.67
N ALA A 205 -10.31 -12.56 -14.66
CA ALA A 205 -9.98 -11.75 -15.84
C ALA A 205 -8.96 -10.68 -15.44
N HIS A 206 -8.04 -10.34 -16.35
CA HIS A 206 -7.01 -9.34 -16.10
C HIS A 206 -7.45 -7.94 -16.59
N PRO A 207 -7.11 -6.85 -15.86
CA PRO A 207 -7.44 -5.48 -16.27
C PRO A 207 -6.49 -4.87 -17.31
N LEU A 208 -5.54 -5.65 -17.83
CA LEU A 208 -4.48 -5.20 -18.74
C LEU A 208 -4.68 -5.82 -20.14
N GLU A 209 -4.45 -5.04 -21.20
CA GLU A 209 -4.65 -5.42 -22.61
C GLU A 209 -3.36 -6.03 -23.21
N THR A 210 -2.93 -7.16 -22.65
CA THR A 210 -1.64 -7.78 -22.95
C THR A 210 -1.50 -8.33 -24.38
N ASP A 211 -2.62 -8.54 -25.08
CA ASP A 211 -2.62 -9.11 -26.44
C ASP A 211 -2.17 -8.09 -27.50
N ARG A 212 -2.30 -6.79 -27.21
CA ARG A 212 -2.10 -5.72 -28.19
C ARG A 212 -1.22 -4.58 -27.70
N ASP A 213 -1.05 -4.43 -26.39
CA ASP A 213 -0.26 -3.37 -25.80
C ASP A 213 1.02 -3.92 -25.14
N LYS A 214 2.18 -3.51 -25.68
CA LYS A 214 3.50 -3.92 -25.18
C LYS A 214 3.80 -3.35 -23.78
N TYR A 215 3.24 -2.19 -23.43
CA TYR A 215 3.39 -1.64 -22.09
C TYR A 215 2.67 -2.52 -21.09
N ASP A 216 1.43 -2.90 -21.40
CA ASP A 216 0.62 -3.79 -20.56
C ASP A 216 1.22 -5.18 -20.45
N MET A 217 1.74 -5.72 -21.55
CA MET A 217 2.47 -6.99 -21.54
C MET A 217 3.69 -6.92 -20.59
N THR A 218 4.41 -5.81 -20.58
CA THR A 218 5.59 -5.62 -19.70
C THR A 218 5.19 -5.49 -18.24
N LEU A 219 4.18 -4.66 -17.95
CA LEU A 219 3.60 -4.50 -16.62
C LEU A 219 3.12 -5.85 -16.07
N ASP A 220 2.28 -6.55 -16.84
CA ASP A 220 1.73 -7.85 -16.44
C ASP A 220 2.83 -8.87 -16.18
N ALA A 221 3.82 -8.98 -17.07
CA ALA A 221 4.95 -9.88 -16.90
C ALA A 221 5.69 -9.62 -15.57
N ASN A 222 5.93 -8.37 -15.21
CA ASN A 222 6.61 -8.03 -13.96
C ASN A 222 5.73 -8.31 -12.73
N LEU A 223 4.44 -7.98 -12.78
CA LEU A 223 3.49 -8.27 -11.70
C LEU A 223 3.39 -9.76 -11.38
N ARG A 224 3.49 -10.63 -12.39
CA ARG A 224 3.51 -12.09 -12.21
C ARG A 224 4.74 -12.64 -11.49
N ARG A 225 5.76 -11.80 -11.21
CA ARG A 225 7.01 -12.18 -10.53
C ARG A 225 7.17 -11.54 -9.15
N ILE A 226 6.45 -10.44 -8.87
CA ILE A 226 6.53 -9.75 -7.59
C ILE A 226 5.74 -10.52 -6.52
N TRP A 227 6.35 -10.74 -5.36
CA TRP A 227 5.69 -11.45 -4.25
C TRP A 227 5.08 -10.50 -3.21
N SER A 228 5.77 -9.39 -2.94
CA SER A 228 5.36 -8.35 -2.00
C SER A 228 4.15 -7.57 -2.54
N TRP A 229 3.11 -7.47 -1.73
CA TRP A 229 1.90 -6.72 -2.07
C TRP A 229 2.13 -5.22 -2.18
N SER A 230 2.74 -4.58 -1.16
CA SER A 230 2.98 -3.13 -1.20
C SER A 230 3.94 -2.73 -2.33
N THR A 231 4.92 -3.58 -2.64
CA THR A 231 5.84 -3.38 -3.78
C THR A 231 5.11 -3.48 -5.10
N ALA A 232 4.22 -4.46 -5.28
CA ALA A 232 3.48 -4.61 -6.52
C ALA A 232 2.51 -3.45 -6.78
N LEU A 233 1.76 -3.03 -5.75
CA LEU A 233 0.84 -1.90 -5.85
C LEU A 233 1.60 -0.60 -6.19
N GLN A 234 2.75 -0.38 -5.54
CA GLN A 234 3.62 0.75 -5.87
C GLN A 234 4.17 0.68 -7.29
N TYR A 235 4.54 -0.52 -7.74
CA TYR A 235 5.03 -0.72 -9.10
C TYR A 235 3.96 -0.40 -10.14
N ILE A 236 2.68 -0.74 -9.90
CA ILE A 236 1.57 -0.36 -10.79
C ILE A 236 1.48 1.17 -10.91
N GLU A 237 1.51 1.88 -9.78
CA GLU A 237 1.43 3.35 -9.75
C GLU A 237 2.60 4.00 -10.48
N GLU A 238 3.84 3.58 -10.19
CA GLU A 238 5.04 4.11 -10.86
C GLU A 238 5.04 3.83 -12.36
N PHE A 239 4.67 2.61 -12.74
CA PHE A 239 4.66 2.21 -14.16
C PHE A 239 3.61 2.99 -14.96
N ALA A 240 2.46 3.29 -14.36
CA ALA A 240 1.43 4.12 -14.99
C ALA A 240 1.92 5.56 -15.23
N SER A 241 2.65 6.14 -14.27
CA SER A 241 3.24 7.48 -14.41
C SER A 241 4.43 7.53 -15.37
N TRP A 242 5.15 6.42 -15.55
CA TRP A 242 6.29 6.33 -16.48
C TRP A 242 5.88 6.19 -17.95
N ARG A 243 4.64 5.77 -18.23
CA ARG A 243 4.17 5.53 -19.59
C ARG A 243 4.35 6.80 -20.45
N PRO A 244 5.19 6.78 -21.49
CA PRO A 244 5.58 7.98 -22.26
C PRO A 244 4.48 8.51 -23.19
N ASP A 245 3.33 7.83 -23.27
CA ASP A 245 2.19 8.23 -24.09
C ASP A 245 1.23 9.22 -23.37
N ARG A 246 1.64 9.73 -22.20
CA ARG A 246 0.97 10.82 -21.48
C ARG A 246 1.58 12.18 -21.80
#